data_AF-A0A0Q8WGL1-F1
#
_entry.id   AF-A0A0Q8WGL1-F1
#
_cell.length_a   1.000
_cell.length_b   1.000
_cell.length_c   1.000
_cell.angle_alpha   90.00
_cell.angle_beta   90.00
_cell.angle_gamma   90.00
#
_symmetry.space_group_name_H-M   'P 1'
#
loop_
_entity.id
_entity.type
_entity.pdbx_description
1 polymer ?
#
loop_
_entity_poly.entity_id
_entity_poly.type
_entity_poly.pdbx_seq_one_letter_code
_entity_poly.pdbx_strand_id
1 'polypeptide(L)'
;MSATVVHELPMRWADLDSLNHVNNVVYLDYAAESRAMLADEGLLDGGAVVTRIAIDFLRPLLLTSRPVQVASTFEGAQLTQEISPQDSDTAFARVVTTFDEPQPLTRQSGAAGPLPTRVRRSDLDLSGAVSTTQMFELFQESRVLHLSQRLTEMTPGRFVVGHVDVAYAAPMPWRVEPYETYNWVSRVGSSSVTIESQLADGDQVMAQCRSILVGFDLESQRSRPLSDTEKSEFASLSLPG
;
A
#
# COMPACT_ATOMS: atom_id res chain seq x y z
N MET A 1 0.32 29.52 5.19
CA MET A 1 0.54 28.27 5.93
C MET A 1 -0.73 27.46 5.76
N SER A 2 -0.65 26.23 5.22
CA SER A 2 -1.82 25.34 5.26
C SER A 2 -2.19 25.09 6.72
N ALA A 3 -3.47 25.15 7.06
CA ALA A 3 -3.91 24.70 8.36
C ALA A 3 -3.66 23.18 8.47
N THR A 4 -3.25 22.74 9.66
CA THR A 4 -3.16 21.31 10.00
C THR A 4 -4.41 20.93 10.77
N VAL A 5 -5.06 19.85 10.35
CA VAL A 5 -6.23 19.27 11.03
C VAL A 5 -5.83 17.92 11.62
N VAL A 6 -6.18 17.64 12.87
CA VAL A 6 -5.76 16.43 13.57
C VAL A 6 -6.97 15.63 14.00
N HIS A 7 -7.01 14.36 13.60
CA HIS A 7 -8.00 13.39 14.06
C HIS A 7 -7.37 12.35 14.97
N GLU A 8 -8.09 11.95 16.01
CA GLU A 8 -7.68 10.88 16.94
C GLU A 8 -8.55 9.65 16.72
N LEU A 9 -7.91 8.53 16.37
CA LEU A 9 -8.56 7.28 16.04
C LEU A 9 -8.16 6.19 17.05
N PRO A 10 -9.10 5.38 17.55
CA PRO A 10 -8.77 4.29 18.46
C PRO A 10 -8.05 3.17 17.71
N MET A 11 -6.94 2.68 18.28
CA MET A 11 -6.33 1.42 17.83
C MET A 11 -7.18 0.22 18.28
N ARG A 12 -7.29 -0.79 17.44
CA ARG A 12 -7.93 -2.07 17.75
C ARG A 12 -6.89 -3.16 17.87
N TRP A 13 -7.19 -4.18 18.68
CA TRP A 13 -6.32 -5.36 18.77
C TRP A 13 -6.16 -6.08 17.42
N ALA A 14 -7.22 -6.07 16.60
CA ALA A 14 -7.23 -6.68 15.27
C ALA A 14 -6.37 -5.92 14.23
N ASP A 15 -5.88 -4.71 14.57
CA ASP A 15 -5.02 -3.93 13.68
C ASP A 15 -3.60 -4.51 13.59
N LEU A 16 -3.23 -5.40 14.51
CA LEU A 16 -1.87 -5.93 14.64
C LEU A 16 -1.65 -7.18 13.78
N ASP A 17 -0.43 -7.32 13.29
CA ASP A 17 0.07 -8.51 12.60
C ASP A 17 0.76 -9.50 13.57
N SER A 18 1.30 -10.59 13.01
CA SER A 18 2.02 -11.62 13.77
C SER A 18 3.33 -11.13 14.40
N LEU A 19 3.85 -9.97 13.99
CA LEU A 19 5.04 -9.33 14.57
C LEU A 19 4.68 -8.33 15.67
N ASN A 20 3.39 -8.24 16.06
CA ASN A 20 2.87 -7.30 17.04
C ASN A 20 3.05 -5.82 16.61
N HIS A 21 3.09 -5.59 15.30
CA HIS A 21 3.07 -4.27 14.68
C HIS A 21 1.69 -4.03 14.06
N VAL A 22 1.26 -2.78 13.94
CA VAL A 22 0.11 -2.45 13.10
C VAL A 22 0.39 -2.94 11.68
N ASN A 23 -0.56 -3.71 11.12
CA ASN A 23 -0.46 -4.21 9.76
C ASN A 23 -0.40 -3.04 8.77
N ASN A 24 0.47 -3.16 7.76
CA ASN A 24 0.72 -2.14 6.75
C ASN A 24 -0.57 -1.57 6.12
N VAL A 25 -1.59 -2.41 5.88
CA VAL A 25 -2.85 -1.98 5.26
C VAL A 25 -3.67 -1.07 6.17
N VAL A 26 -3.63 -1.31 7.48
CA VAL A 26 -4.41 -0.57 8.49
C VAL A 26 -3.99 0.90 8.56
N TYR A 27 -2.74 1.23 8.23
CA TYR A 27 -2.32 2.64 8.10
C TYR A 27 -3.15 3.41 7.06
N LEU A 28 -3.56 2.75 5.97
CA LEU A 28 -4.43 3.36 4.97
C LEU A 28 -5.87 3.48 5.45
N ASP A 29 -6.33 2.59 6.33
CA ASP A 29 -7.63 2.70 6.98
C ASP A 29 -7.65 3.89 7.95
N TYR A 30 -6.62 4.10 8.77
CA TYR A 30 -6.51 5.32 9.59
C TYR A 30 -6.54 6.59 8.74
N ALA A 31 -5.82 6.59 7.60
CA ALA A 31 -5.85 7.71 6.67
C ALA A 31 -7.25 7.90 6.05
N ALA A 32 -7.94 6.82 5.68
CA ALA A 32 -9.28 6.84 5.10
C ALA A 32 -10.35 7.33 6.09
N GLU A 33 -10.33 6.85 7.33
CA GLU A 33 -11.21 7.33 8.40
C GLU A 33 -11.02 8.83 8.64
N SER A 34 -9.77 9.28 8.72
CA SER A 34 -9.45 10.72 8.83
C SER A 34 -9.93 11.51 7.61
N ARG A 35 -9.88 10.96 6.39
CA ARG A 35 -10.47 11.60 5.19
C ARG A 35 -12.00 11.68 5.25
N ALA A 36 -12.67 10.65 5.76
CA ALA A 36 -14.11 10.68 5.96
C ALA A 36 -14.51 11.78 6.95
N MET A 37 -13.76 11.93 8.05
CA MET A 37 -13.97 13.04 9.01
C MET A 37 -13.74 14.41 8.36
N LEU A 38 -12.67 14.58 7.55
CA LEU A 38 -12.47 15.82 6.78
C LEU A 38 -13.66 16.13 5.85
N ALA A 39 -14.27 15.11 5.25
CA ALA A 39 -15.45 15.28 4.39
C ALA A 39 -16.70 15.68 5.19
N ASP A 40 -16.93 15.05 6.35
CA ASP A 40 -18.04 15.39 7.26
C ASP A 40 -17.90 16.81 7.82
N GLU A 41 -16.67 17.28 8.03
CA GLU A 41 -16.35 18.65 8.44
C GLU A 41 -16.40 19.68 7.30
N GLY A 42 -16.62 19.23 6.04
CA GLY A 42 -16.65 20.09 4.85
C GLY A 42 -15.28 20.61 4.43
N LEU A 43 -14.19 19.99 4.89
CA LEU A 43 -12.80 20.33 4.57
C LEU A 43 -12.25 19.53 3.38
N LEU A 44 -12.94 18.45 2.99
CA LEU A 44 -12.68 17.66 1.79
C LEU A 44 -14.01 17.44 1.04
N ASP A 45 -13.99 17.52 -0.28
CA ASP A 45 -15.14 17.09 -1.08
C ASP A 45 -15.25 15.56 -0.99
N GLY A 46 -16.33 15.04 -0.41
CA GLY A 46 -16.58 13.60 -0.30
C GLY A 46 -16.74 12.90 -1.66
N GLY A 47 -16.96 13.65 -2.74
CA GLY A 47 -16.96 13.16 -4.11
C GLY A 47 -15.60 13.22 -4.81
N ALA A 48 -14.55 13.73 -4.15
CA ALA A 48 -13.23 13.86 -4.74
C ALA A 48 -12.66 12.49 -5.16
N VAL A 49 -12.25 12.39 -6.43
CA VAL A 49 -11.72 11.15 -6.99
C VAL A 49 -10.27 10.99 -6.59
N VAL A 50 -9.98 9.92 -5.85
CA VAL A 50 -8.60 9.53 -5.52
C VAL A 50 -7.96 8.85 -6.73
N THR A 51 -6.89 9.43 -7.25
CA THR A 51 -6.14 8.89 -8.41
C THR A 51 -4.81 8.28 -8.01
N ARG A 52 -4.29 8.64 -6.83
CA ARG A 52 -3.05 8.06 -6.30
C ARG A 52 -3.04 8.06 -4.78
N ILE A 53 -2.50 7.01 -4.20
CA ILE A 53 -2.13 6.95 -2.78
C ILE A 53 -0.70 6.43 -2.69
N ALA A 54 0.19 7.21 -2.08
CA ALA A 54 1.53 6.79 -1.70
C ALA A 54 1.66 6.76 -0.18
N ILE A 55 2.37 5.77 0.35
CA ILE A 55 2.66 5.63 1.77
C ILE A 55 4.13 5.28 1.99
N ASP A 56 4.77 6.02 2.89
CA ASP A 56 6.06 5.69 3.47
C ASP A 56 5.86 5.10 4.87
N PHE A 57 6.39 3.90 5.10
CA PHE A 57 6.42 3.26 6.41
C PHE A 57 7.74 3.63 7.10
N LEU A 58 7.67 4.58 8.03
CA LEU A 58 8.86 5.16 8.67
C LEU A 58 9.30 4.34 9.88
N ARG A 59 8.34 3.86 10.68
CA ARG A 59 8.56 3.11 11.92
C ARG A 59 7.36 2.21 12.23
N PRO A 60 7.57 1.04 12.86
CA PRO A 60 6.46 0.19 13.27
C PRO A 60 5.68 0.83 14.41
N LEU A 61 4.36 0.91 14.28
CA LEU A 61 3.46 1.30 15.35
C LEU A 61 3.11 0.04 16.16
N LEU A 62 3.34 0.07 17.47
CA LEU A 62 3.09 -1.05 18.38
C LEU A 62 1.73 -0.90 19.07
N LEU A 63 1.25 -2.00 19.67
CA LEU A 63 0.05 -1.95 20.51
C LEU A 63 0.17 -0.86 21.57
N THR A 64 -0.79 0.06 21.59
CA THR A 64 -0.89 1.11 22.58
C THR A 64 -2.35 1.34 22.95
N SER A 65 -2.58 1.79 24.19
CA SER A 65 -3.88 2.27 24.63
C SER A 65 -4.11 3.74 24.28
N ARG A 66 -3.08 4.43 23.77
CA ARG A 66 -3.19 5.80 23.27
C ARG A 66 -3.83 5.80 21.88
N PRO A 67 -4.69 6.78 21.57
CA PRO A 67 -5.18 6.97 20.22
C PRO A 67 -4.05 7.15 19.20
N VAL A 68 -4.32 6.74 17.97
CA VAL A 68 -3.52 7.08 16.79
C VAL A 68 -3.95 8.46 16.33
N GLN A 69 -3.00 9.38 16.22
CA GLN A 69 -3.19 10.70 15.62
C GLN A 69 -2.93 10.63 14.12
N VAL A 70 -3.79 11.31 13.36
CA VAL A 70 -3.64 11.53 11.92
C VAL A 70 -3.67 13.02 11.65
N ALA A 71 -2.49 13.62 11.45
CA ALA A 71 -2.32 15.03 11.15
C ALA A 71 -2.37 15.27 9.64
N SER A 72 -3.32 16.07 9.19
CA SER A 72 -3.67 16.28 7.78
C SER A 72 -3.31 17.69 7.31
N THR A 73 -2.63 17.80 6.17
CA THR A 73 -2.27 19.07 5.52
C THR A 73 -2.58 19.00 4.03
N PHE A 74 -3.10 20.10 3.48
CA PHE A 74 -3.44 20.20 2.06
C PHE A 74 -2.43 21.07 1.30
N GLU A 75 -2.02 20.60 0.13
CA GLU A 75 -1.23 21.36 -0.83
C GLU A 75 -1.80 21.14 -2.24
N GLY A 76 -2.66 22.08 -2.67
CA GLY A 76 -3.38 21.96 -3.94
C GLY A 76 -4.30 20.73 -3.96
N ALA A 77 -4.07 19.82 -4.91
CA ALA A 77 -4.81 18.56 -5.08
C ALA A 77 -4.28 17.40 -4.21
N GLN A 78 -3.28 17.67 -3.35
CA GLN A 78 -2.68 16.64 -2.50
C GLN A 78 -3.04 16.85 -1.03
N LEU A 79 -3.34 15.74 -0.37
CA LEU A 79 -3.52 15.64 1.07
C LEU A 79 -2.41 14.77 1.65
N THR A 80 -1.58 15.35 2.51
CA THR A 80 -0.56 14.64 3.28
C THR A 80 -1.11 14.35 4.68
N GLN A 81 -1.05 13.09 5.10
CA GLN A 81 -1.50 12.61 6.40
C GLN A 81 -0.33 11.94 7.11
N GLU A 82 0.15 12.54 8.19
CA GLU A 82 1.18 11.96 9.07
C GLU A 82 0.51 11.20 10.21
N ILE A 83 0.90 9.94 10.41
CA ILE A 83 0.30 9.03 11.38
C ILE A 83 1.29 8.80 12.52
N SER A 84 0.87 9.01 13.77
CA SER A 84 1.69 8.83 14.97
C SER A 84 0.84 8.40 16.19
N PRO A 85 1.44 7.85 17.25
CA PRO A 85 0.80 7.83 18.56
C PRO A 85 0.51 9.25 19.07
N GLN A 86 -0.56 9.43 19.84
CA GLN A 86 -0.94 10.72 20.46
C GLN A 86 0.19 11.43 21.23
N ASP A 87 1.11 10.67 21.81
CA ASP A 87 2.22 11.16 22.63
C ASP A 87 3.55 11.29 21.86
N SER A 88 3.52 11.26 20.53
CA SER A 88 4.71 11.34 19.69
C SER A 88 4.64 12.49 18.68
N ASP A 89 5.69 13.31 18.68
CA ASP A 89 5.92 14.35 17.67
C ASP A 89 6.57 13.79 16.39
N THR A 90 6.75 12.47 16.28
CA THR A 90 7.39 11.84 15.12
C THR A 90 6.38 11.01 14.34
N ALA A 91 6.34 11.21 13.02
CA ALA A 91 5.53 10.38 12.13
C ALA A 91 6.08 8.94 12.07
N PHE A 92 5.16 7.97 12.14
CA PHE A 92 5.39 6.53 11.97
C PHE A 92 5.06 6.08 10.56
N ALA A 93 4.09 6.74 9.92
CA ALA A 93 3.85 6.64 8.49
C ALA A 93 3.45 8.00 7.93
N ARG A 94 3.67 8.18 6.64
CA ARG A 94 3.18 9.33 5.88
C ARG A 94 2.40 8.83 4.69
N VAL A 95 1.15 9.26 4.56
CA VAL A 95 0.27 8.95 3.44
C VAL A 95 0.06 10.21 2.62
N VAL A 96 0.25 10.15 1.31
CA VAL A 96 -0.07 11.22 0.38
C VAL A 96 -1.17 10.72 -0.53
N THR A 97 -2.31 11.40 -0.51
CA THR A 97 -3.46 11.12 -1.39
C THR A 97 -3.57 12.24 -2.42
N THR A 98 -3.66 11.87 -3.69
CA THR A 98 -3.86 12.81 -4.80
C THR A 98 -5.29 12.72 -5.32
N PHE A 99 -5.92 13.89 -5.48
CA PHE A 99 -7.28 14.04 -5.99
C PHE A 99 -7.29 14.75 -7.35
N ASP A 100 -7.28 13.99 -8.44
CA ASP A 100 -7.19 14.52 -9.81
C ASP A 100 -8.14 13.77 -10.76
N GLU A 101 -8.08 14.07 -12.06
CA GLU A 101 -8.74 13.27 -13.09
C GLU A 101 -8.00 11.94 -13.33
N PRO A 102 -8.68 10.78 -13.30
CA PRO A 102 -8.07 9.48 -13.59
C PRO A 102 -7.43 9.45 -14.99
N GLN A 103 -6.22 8.90 -15.06
CA GLN A 103 -5.49 8.72 -16.31
C GLN A 103 -5.42 7.23 -16.66
N PRO A 104 -5.66 6.84 -17.92
CA PRO A 104 -5.44 5.47 -18.37
C PRO A 104 -4.00 5.02 -18.13
N LEU A 105 -3.82 3.77 -17.70
CA LEU A 105 -2.51 3.15 -17.50
C LEU A 105 -2.22 2.16 -18.63
N THR A 106 -0.95 2.13 -19.07
CA THR A 106 -0.49 1.21 -20.11
C THR A 106 -0.17 -0.15 -19.52
N ARG A 107 -0.71 -1.22 -20.11
CA ARG A 107 -0.41 -2.60 -19.71
C ARG A 107 1.05 -2.95 -20.01
N GLN A 108 1.74 -3.50 -19.02
CA GLN A 108 3.12 -3.94 -19.15
C GLN A 108 3.16 -5.35 -19.76
N SER A 109 3.93 -5.51 -20.85
CA SER A 109 4.20 -6.81 -21.47
C SER A 109 5.38 -7.53 -20.81
N GLY A 110 5.40 -8.87 -20.93
CA GLY A 110 6.56 -9.69 -20.56
C GLY A 110 6.61 -10.13 -19.09
N ALA A 111 5.64 -9.73 -18.28
CA ALA A 111 5.50 -10.25 -16.93
C ALA A 111 5.22 -11.76 -16.96
N ALA A 112 5.60 -12.46 -15.89
CA ALA A 112 5.14 -13.82 -15.67
C ALA A 112 3.60 -13.89 -15.75
N GLY A 113 3.05 -15.07 -16.06
CA GLY A 113 1.61 -15.27 -16.17
C GLY A 113 0.85 -14.73 -14.94
N PRO A 114 -0.38 -14.22 -15.13
CA PRO A 114 -1.10 -13.52 -14.08
C PRO A 114 -1.46 -14.44 -12.92
N LEU A 115 -1.53 -13.85 -11.73
CA LEU A 115 -2.21 -14.44 -10.58
C LEU A 115 -3.68 -14.04 -10.63
N PRO A 116 -4.62 -14.99 -10.46
CA PRO A 116 -6.04 -14.67 -10.41
C PRO A 116 -6.36 -13.93 -9.10
N THR A 117 -7.01 -12.78 -9.21
CA THR A 117 -7.41 -11.95 -8.07
C THR A 117 -8.93 -11.89 -7.97
N ARG A 118 -9.48 -12.46 -6.89
CA ARG A 118 -10.92 -12.48 -6.64
C ARG A 118 -11.31 -11.35 -5.70
N VAL A 119 -12.26 -10.54 -6.13
CA VAL A 119 -12.87 -9.49 -5.33
C VAL A 119 -14.05 -10.07 -4.53
N ARG A 120 -14.08 -9.80 -3.24
CA ARG A 120 -15.22 -10.11 -2.36
C ARG A 120 -16.20 -8.96 -2.34
N ARG A 121 -17.44 -9.22 -1.96
CA ARG A 121 -18.42 -8.13 -1.78
C ARG A 121 -18.05 -7.18 -0.64
N SER A 122 -17.32 -7.66 0.36
CA SER A 122 -16.79 -6.86 1.47
C SER A 122 -15.70 -5.89 1.03
N ASP A 123 -15.12 -6.09 -0.14
CA ASP A 123 -13.99 -5.29 -0.63
C ASP A 123 -14.46 -3.97 -1.25
N LEU A 124 -15.78 -3.83 -1.45
CA LEU A 124 -16.39 -2.72 -2.16
C LEU A 124 -16.73 -1.57 -1.22
N ASP A 125 -16.57 -0.35 -1.72
CA ASP A 125 -17.12 0.85 -1.09
C ASP A 125 -18.57 1.12 -1.57
N LEU A 126 -19.10 2.29 -1.17
CA LEU A 126 -20.47 2.71 -1.52
C LEU A 126 -20.70 2.93 -3.02
N SER A 127 -19.65 3.08 -3.82
CA SER A 127 -19.76 3.16 -5.29
C SER A 127 -20.00 1.79 -5.93
N GLY A 128 -19.78 0.69 -5.17
CA GLY A 128 -19.83 -0.67 -5.68
C GLY A 128 -18.55 -1.13 -6.38
N ALA A 129 -17.49 -0.34 -6.31
CA ALA A 129 -16.14 -0.71 -6.73
C ALA A 129 -15.25 -1.02 -5.51
N VAL A 130 -14.15 -1.74 -5.73
CA VAL A 130 -13.15 -2.00 -4.68
C VAL A 130 -12.65 -0.68 -4.10
N SER A 131 -12.67 -0.57 -2.77
CA SER A 131 -12.21 0.62 -2.09
C SER A 131 -10.72 0.89 -2.35
N THR A 132 -10.33 2.15 -2.27
CA THR A 132 -8.92 2.54 -2.47
C THR A 132 -7.98 1.87 -1.46
N THR A 133 -8.41 1.70 -0.20
CA THR A 133 -7.62 0.99 0.81
C THR A 133 -7.53 -0.51 0.51
N GLN A 134 -8.63 -1.14 0.10
CA GLN A 134 -8.65 -2.58 -0.20
C GLN A 134 -7.82 -2.93 -1.44
N MET A 135 -7.67 -2.00 -2.40
CA MET A 135 -6.75 -2.18 -3.54
C MET A 135 -5.32 -2.48 -3.08
N PHE A 136 -4.87 -1.85 -1.99
CA PHE A 136 -3.54 -2.11 -1.41
C PHE A 136 -3.40 -3.56 -0.93
N GLU A 137 -4.42 -4.09 -0.25
CA GLU A 137 -4.42 -5.49 0.22
C GLU A 137 -4.34 -6.44 -0.97
N LEU A 138 -5.09 -6.20 -2.04
CA LEU A 138 -5.03 -7.04 -3.25
C LEU A 138 -3.62 -7.08 -3.86
N PHE A 139 -2.93 -5.93 -3.91
CA PHE A 139 -1.53 -5.89 -4.33
C PHE A 139 -0.58 -6.57 -3.33
N GLN A 140 -0.82 -6.44 -2.04
CA GLN A 140 -0.03 -7.11 -1.01
C GLN A 140 -0.16 -8.63 -1.10
N GLU A 141 -1.38 -9.16 -1.16
CA GLU A 141 -1.66 -10.60 -1.30
C GLU A 141 -1.01 -11.17 -2.56
N SER A 142 -1.21 -10.50 -3.71
CA SER A 142 -0.61 -10.92 -4.99
C SER A 142 0.92 -10.94 -4.93
N ARG A 143 1.55 -9.91 -4.36
CA ARG A 143 3.00 -9.83 -4.21
C ARG A 143 3.52 -10.95 -3.30
N VAL A 144 2.88 -11.20 -2.17
CA VAL A 144 3.28 -12.27 -1.24
C VAL A 144 3.22 -13.63 -1.94
N LEU A 145 2.13 -13.91 -2.67
CA LEU A 145 1.99 -15.14 -3.44
C LEU A 145 3.08 -15.26 -4.52
N HIS A 146 3.31 -14.19 -5.30
CA HIS A 146 4.33 -14.16 -6.35
C HIS A 146 5.73 -14.49 -5.81
N LEU A 147 6.11 -13.89 -4.68
CA LEU A 147 7.40 -14.14 -4.03
C LEU A 147 7.47 -15.55 -3.44
N SER A 148 6.39 -16.04 -2.82
CA SER A 148 6.36 -17.36 -2.16
C SER A 148 6.53 -18.54 -3.10
N GLN A 149 6.19 -18.35 -4.38
CA GLN A 149 6.36 -19.36 -5.41
C GLN A 149 7.78 -19.42 -5.98
N ARG A 150 8.65 -18.44 -5.64
CA ARG A 150 9.91 -18.18 -6.36
C ARG A 150 11.12 -18.00 -5.46
N LEU A 151 10.97 -17.47 -4.25
CA LEU A 151 12.05 -17.33 -3.28
C LEU A 151 12.23 -18.63 -2.49
N THR A 152 13.48 -19.04 -2.28
CA THR A 152 13.77 -20.27 -1.52
C THR A 152 13.48 -20.10 -0.04
N GLU A 153 13.65 -18.89 0.51
CA GLU A 153 13.46 -18.61 1.93
C GLU A 153 12.50 -17.42 2.13
N MET A 154 11.30 -17.72 2.64
CA MET A 154 10.32 -16.72 3.08
C MET A 154 10.01 -16.89 4.55
N THR A 155 10.82 -16.24 5.39
CA THR A 155 10.56 -16.15 6.83
C THR A 155 9.87 -14.81 7.13
N PRO A 156 8.81 -14.78 7.96
CA PRO A 156 8.18 -13.53 8.39
C PRO A 156 9.21 -12.52 8.91
N GLY A 157 9.06 -11.26 8.51
CA GLY A 157 9.92 -10.15 8.93
C GLY A 157 11.33 -10.09 8.33
N ARG A 158 11.70 -11.04 7.45
CA ARG A 158 12.96 -10.99 6.69
C ARG A 158 13.03 -9.82 5.71
N PHE A 159 11.87 -9.45 5.17
CA PHE A 159 11.65 -8.26 4.36
C PHE A 159 10.49 -7.47 4.95
N VAL A 160 10.62 -6.16 4.96
CA VAL A 160 9.54 -5.24 5.35
C VAL A 160 9.20 -4.31 4.19
N VAL A 161 7.97 -3.84 4.15
CA VAL A 161 7.53 -2.85 3.18
C VAL A 161 8.00 -1.48 3.68
N GLY A 162 8.82 -0.77 2.90
CA GLY A 162 9.26 0.59 3.24
C GLY A 162 8.44 1.68 2.56
N HIS A 163 7.93 1.39 1.36
CA HIS A 163 7.15 2.33 0.56
C HIS A 163 6.19 1.59 -0.35
N VAL A 164 5.01 2.15 -0.56
CA VAL A 164 4.06 1.71 -1.58
C VAL A 164 3.41 2.91 -2.24
N ASP A 165 3.18 2.82 -3.53
CA ASP A 165 2.56 3.84 -4.34
C ASP A 165 1.59 3.19 -5.33
N VAL A 166 0.30 3.51 -5.19
CA VAL A 166 -0.79 2.98 -6.00
C VAL A 166 -1.40 4.09 -6.83
N ALA A 167 -1.44 3.91 -8.15
CA ALA A 167 -2.19 4.72 -9.08
C ALA A 167 -3.48 4.00 -9.48
N TYR A 168 -4.61 4.72 -9.45
CA TYR A 168 -5.94 4.22 -9.76
C TYR A 168 -6.41 4.79 -11.11
N ALA A 169 -6.73 3.91 -12.06
CA ALA A 169 -7.10 4.29 -13.41
C ALA A 169 -8.56 4.02 -13.76
N ALA A 170 -9.15 2.96 -13.20
CA ALA A 170 -10.55 2.60 -13.44
C ALA A 170 -11.18 1.90 -12.23
N PRO A 171 -12.50 2.05 -12.02
CA PRO A 171 -13.21 1.37 -10.94
C PRO A 171 -13.21 -0.14 -11.17
N MET A 172 -13.04 -0.90 -10.10
CA MET A 172 -13.03 -2.37 -10.13
C MET A 172 -14.28 -2.94 -9.44
N PRO A 173 -15.40 -3.15 -10.15
CA PRO A 173 -16.63 -3.66 -9.56
C PRO A 173 -16.52 -5.14 -9.17
N TRP A 174 -17.45 -5.61 -8.34
CA TRP A 174 -17.55 -7.05 -8.05
C TRP A 174 -18.03 -7.84 -9.27
N ARG A 175 -17.40 -9.01 -9.48
CA ARG A 175 -17.82 -10.02 -10.46
C ARG A 175 -17.36 -11.43 -10.02
N VAL A 176 -17.85 -12.46 -10.72
CA VAL A 176 -17.50 -13.87 -10.41
C VAL A 176 -16.13 -14.26 -10.97
N GLU A 177 -15.83 -13.76 -12.17
CA GLU A 177 -14.58 -13.97 -12.88
C GLU A 177 -13.45 -13.20 -12.19
N PRO A 178 -12.30 -13.82 -11.92
CA PRO A 178 -11.19 -13.11 -11.30
C PRO A 178 -10.67 -11.99 -12.23
N TYR A 179 -10.10 -10.95 -11.61
CA TYR A 179 -9.18 -10.03 -12.27
C TYR A 179 -7.80 -10.67 -12.39
N GLU A 180 -6.91 -10.06 -13.16
CA GLU A 180 -5.55 -10.55 -13.38
C GLU A 180 -4.54 -9.62 -12.70
N THR A 181 -3.74 -10.14 -11.78
CA THR A 181 -2.61 -9.39 -11.22
C THR A 181 -1.29 -9.86 -11.79
N TYR A 182 -0.51 -8.91 -12.29
CA TYR A 182 0.85 -9.10 -12.77
C TYR A 182 1.82 -8.50 -11.77
N ASN A 183 2.95 -9.15 -11.55
CA ASN A 183 3.99 -8.68 -10.63
C ASN A 183 5.35 -8.93 -11.29
N TRP A 184 6.26 -7.98 -11.19
CA TRP A 184 7.64 -8.14 -11.64
C TRP A 184 8.59 -7.28 -10.81
N VAL A 185 9.83 -7.71 -10.72
CA VAL A 185 10.90 -6.89 -10.13
C VAL A 185 11.36 -5.88 -11.18
N SER A 186 11.30 -4.59 -10.84
CA SER A 186 11.79 -3.51 -11.72
C SER A 186 13.19 -3.04 -11.34
N ARG A 187 13.61 -3.28 -10.10
CA ARG A 187 14.93 -2.89 -9.60
C ARG A 187 15.36 -3.76 -8.42
N VAL A 188 16.62 -4.22 -8.45
CA VAL A 188 17.30 -4.81 -7.29
C VAL A 188 18.39 -3.84 -6.83
N GLY A 189 18.31 -3.40 -5.58
CA GLY A 189 19.28 -2.52 -4.93
C GLY A 189 20.26 -3.27 -4.02
N SER A 190 20.99 -2.52 -3.19
CA SER A 190 21.90 -3.10 -2.20
C SER A 190 21.18 -3.67 -0.97
N SER A 191 20.15 -2.97 -0.48
CA SER A 191 19.35 -3.32 0.70
C SER A 191 17.84 -3.34 0.43
N SER A 192 17.42 -3.13 -0.82
CA SER A 192 16.00 -3.08 -1.19
C SER A 192 15.74 -3.64 -2.57
N VAL A 193 14.48 -3.99 -2.83
CA VAL A 193 13.97 -4.41 -4.14
C VAL A 193 12.70 -3.63 -4.44
N THR A 194 12.56 -3.17 -5.68
CA THR A 194 11.34 -2.54 -6.19
C THR A 194 10.56 -3.55 -7.01
N ILE A 195 9.31 -3.74 -6.63
CA ILE A 195 8.35 -4.62 -7.31
C ILE A 195 7.24 -3.73 -7.85
N GLU A 196 7.00 -3.84 -9.16
CA GLU A 196 5.87 -3.22 -9.84
C GLU A 196 4.78 -4.27 -10.00
N SER A 197 3.53 -3.82 -9.98
CA SER A 197 2.36 -4.69 -10.11
C SER A 197 1.24 -3.98 -10.85
N GLN A 198 0.46 -4.73 -11.64
CA GLN A 198 -0.72 -4.22 -12.33
C GLN A 198 -1.90 -5.15 -12.09
N LEU A 199 -3.03 -4.57 -11.71
CA LEU A 199 -4.34 -5.21 -11.68
C LEU A 199 -5.07 -4.87 -12.97
N ALA A 200 -5.47 -5.88 -13.73
CA ALA A 200 -6.03 -5.71 -15.06
C ALA A 200 -7.31 -6.54 -15.30
N ASP A 201 -8.09 -6.08 -16.26
CA ASP A 201 -9.19 -6.80 -16.89
C ASP A 201 -8.92 -6.91 -18.40
N GLY A 202 -8.34 -8.04 -18.83
CA GLY A 202 -7.82 -8.18 -20.18
C GLY A 202 -6.71 -7.15 -20.45
N ASP A 203 -6.94 -6.24 -21.40
CA ASP A 203 -5.97 -5.19 -21.75
C ASP A 203 -6.11 -3.90 -20.94
N GLN A 204 -7.20 -3.74 -20.17
CA GLN A 204 -7.42 -2.57 -19.35
C GLN A 204 -6.71 -2.71 -18.00
N VAL A 205 -5.78 -1.80 -17.69
CA VAL A 205 -5.19 -1.70 -16.36
C VAL A 205 -6.11 -0.88 -15.45
N MET A 206 -6.56 -1.49 -14.37
CA MET A 206 -7.46 -0.88 -13.38
C MET A 206 -6.66 -0.07 -12.36
N ALA A 207 -5.52 -0.60 -11.93
CA ALA A 207 -4.59 0.05 -11.02
C ALA A 207 -3.15 -0.45 -11.25
N GLN A 208 -2.17 0.37 -10.89
CA GLN A 208 -0.76 0.02 -10.85
C GLN A 208 -0.18 0.32 -9.48
N CYS A 209 0.66 -0.58 -8.98
CA CYS A 209 1.33 -0.44 -7.70
C CYS A 209 2.84 -0.57 -7.86
N ARG A 210 3.58 0.34 -7.24
CA ARG A 210 5.01 0.21 -6.96
C ARG A 210 5.18 -0.05 -5.49
N SER A 211 5.93 -1.08 -5.13
CA SER A 211 6.28 -1.38 -3.74
C SER A 211 7.77 -1.58 -3.58
N ILE A 212 8.30 -1.10 -2.45
CA ILE A 212 9.71 -1.23 -2.10
C ILE A 212 9.80 -2.11 -0.86
N LEU A 213 10.38 -3.31 -1.03
CA LEU A 213 10.73 -4.18 0.08
C LEU A 213 12.17 -3.91 0.49
N VAL A 214 12.41 -3.87 1.79
CA VAL A 214 13.72 -3.64 2.40
C VAL A 214 14.14 -4.90 3.14
N GLY A 215 15.37 -5.35 2.93
CA GLY A 215 15.97 -6.41 3.74
C GLY A 215 16.01 -5.95 5.19
N PHE A 216 15.46 -6.75 6.10
CA PHE A 216 15.29 -6.36 7.50
C PHE A 216 15.88 -7.40 8.46
N ASP A 217 16.39 -6.91 9.57
CA ASP A 217 16.90 -7.70 10.69
C ASP A 217 15.97 -7.50 11.89
N LEU A 218 15.26 -8.56 12.27
CA LEU A 218 14.22 -8.51 13.31
C LEU A 218 14.79 -8.31 14.72
N GLU A 219 16.02 -8.78 14.97
CA GLU A 219 16.65 -8.69 16.29
C GLU A 219 17.09 -7.25 16.58
N SER A 220 17.76 -6.63 15.62
CA SER A 220 18.25 -5.25 15.74
C SER A 220 17.24 -4.20 15.30
N GLN A 221 16.11 -4.60 14.70
CA GLN A 221 15.05 -3.72 14.17
C GLN A 221 15.60 -2.69 13.15
N ARG A 222 16.50 -3.14 12.27
CA ARG A 222 17.17 -2.28 11.28
C ARG A 222 17.15 -2.89 9.89
N SER A 223 17.28 -2.02 8.89
CA SER A 223 17.54 -2.48 7.53
C SER A 223 18.90 -3.15 7.44
N ARG A 224 19.00 -4.16 6.56
CA ARG A 224 20.22 -4.90 6.26
C ARG A 224 20.44 -4.98 4.74
N PRO A 225 21.69 -5.19 4.28
CA PRO A 225 21.94 -5.55 2.90
C PRO A 225 21.21 -6.84 2.49
N LEU A 226 20.83 -6.91 1.22
CA LEU A 226 20.38 -8.15 0.60
C LEU A 226 21.59 -9.06 0.36
N SER A 227 21.43 -10.35 0.63
CA SER A 227 22.44 -11.35 0.28
C SER A 227 22.54 -11.52 -1.24
N ASP A 228 23.65 -12.08 -1.73
CA ASP A 228 23.82 -12.32 -3.17
C ASP A 228 22.80 -13.35 -3.70
N THR A 229 22.40 -14.32 -2.87
CA THR A 229 21.30 -15.24 -3.17
C THR A 229 19.99 -14.48 -3.34
N GLU A 230 19.61 -13.63 -2.39
CA GLU A 230 18.38 -12.84 -2.46
C GLU A 230 18.36 -11.94 -3.70
N LYS A 231 19.48 -11.29 -4.01
CA LYS A 231 19.60 -10.46 -5.21
C LYS A 231 19.41 -11.28 -6.48
N SER A 232 20.03 -12.45 -6.57
CA SER A 232 19.91 -13.35 -7.72
C SER A 232 18.46 -13.83 -7.91
N GLU A 233 17.80 -14.24 -6.81
CA GLU A 233 16.41 -14.67 -6.84
C GLU A 233 15.47 -13.53 -7.28
N PHE A 234 15.61 -12.33 -6.70
CA PHE A 234 14.82 -11.17 -7.15
C PHE A 234 15.12 -10.78 -8.59
N ALA A 235 16.38 -10.84 -9.03
CA ALA A 235 16.74 -10.55 -10.41
C ALA A 235 16.05 -11.51 -11.39
N SER A 236 15.89 -12.78 -11.02
CA SER A 236 15.16 -13.78 -11.84
C SER A 236 13.67 -13.47 -12.04
N LEU A 237 13.11 -12.56 -11.24
CA LEU A 237 11.72 -12.10 -11.33
C LEU A 237 11.56 -10.81 -12.15
N SER A 238 12.65 -10.33 -12.75
CA SER A 238 12.60 -9.13 -13.58
C SER A 238 11.99 -9.46 -14.94
N LEU A 239 11.42 -8.44 -15.60
CA LEU A 239 11.01 -8.57 -16.99
C LEU A 239 12.24 -8.90 -17.87
N PRO A 240 12.07 -9.70 -18.93
CA PRO A 240 13.09 -9.81 -19.97
C PRO A 240 13.38 -8.41 -20.53
N GLY A 241 14.66 -8.05 -20.61
CA GLY A 241 15.14 -6.81 -21.22
C GLY A 241 15.06 -6.81 -22.74
#